data_AF-A0A945P9T7-F1
#
_entry.id   AF-A0A945P9T7-F1
#
_cell.length_a   1.000
_cell.length_b   1.000
_cell.length_c   1.000
_cell.angle_alpha   90.00
_cell.angle_beta   90.00
_cell.angle_gamma   90.00
#
_symmetry.space_group_name_H-M   'P 1'
#
loop_
_entity.id
_entity.type
_entity.pdbx_description
1 polymer ?
#
loop_
_entity_poly.entity_id
_entity_poly.type
_entity_poly.pdbx_seq_one_letter_code
_entity_poly.pdbx_strand_id
1 'polypeptide(L)'
;MRQIGYSVFMLLAFIAMGSSSQASRHDSHSKSLDSLSLLLKGFDAADAHNHDRAIALFSQVIEAGTLSTPHLSTAHRARADAYFQNGQIKTSVADYARALHLNPHNIAAYINRGNLRTRLGKYDLALEDLDNAINLDPHDALAFQNRGNIHFFSDNFSKAITDYRRSLGLEPSDLFSAIWLYLAERRAGIDGRAGLLAHSQGQNMEIWPGPVVSLYLDLISATQLVHVANRHTGHEKDEMISEAHFYSGEFFLMNRQTELAVNHFRQTIARGPNWLTEFHAAKVELNKLGH
;
A
#
# COMPACT_ATOMS: atom_id res chain seq x y z
N MET A 1 -2.57 0.61 -25.38
CA MET A 1 -3.20 1.45 -26.42
C MET A 1 -4.39 2.18 -25.78
N ARG A 2 -4.19 3.47 -25.41
CA ARG A 2 -5.14 4.53 -25.00
C ARG A 2 -4.30 5.64 -24.34
N GLN A 3 -3.64 6.46 -25.17
CA GLN A 3 -3.93 7.90 -25.35
C GLN A 3 -3.95 8.71 -24.04
N ILE A 4 -2.79 9.29 -23.70
CA ILE A 4 -2.69 10.52 -22.90
C ILE A 4 -2.11 11.57 -23.85
N GLY A 5 -3.00 12.27 -24.54
CA GLY A 5 -2.72 13.50 -25.26
C GLY A 5 -3.83 14.47 -24.89
N TYR A 6 -3.52 15.76 -24.88
CA TYR A 6 -4.37 16.90 -24.51
C TYR A 6 -4.33 17.31 -23.02
N SER A 7 -3.35 18.14 -22.67
CA SER A 7 -3.63 19.54 -22.26
C SER A 7 -2.34 20.33 -21.95
N VAL A 8 -1.45 20.44 -22.94
CA VAL A 8 -0.29 21.36 -22.89
C VAL A 8 -0.59 22.70 -23.59
N PHE A 9 -1.78 22.89 -24.15
CA PHE A 9 -2.12 24.05 -24.97
C PHE A 9 -3.45 24.69 -24.52
N MET A 10 -3.43 25.45 -23.42
CA MET A 10 -4.43 26.48 -23.09
C MET A 10 -4.02 27.25 -21.82
N LEU A 11 -2.80 27.81 -21.79
CA LEU A 11 -2.38 28.67 -20.68
C LEU A 11 -1.64 29.93 -21.14
N LEU A 12 -2.08 30.58 -22.22
CA LEU A 12 -1.57 31.90 -22.58
C LEU A 12 -2.62 32.69 -23.36
N ALA A 13 -3.45 33.51 -22.67
CA ALA A 13 -4.04 34.74 -23.21
C ALA A 13 -4.97 35.46 -22.19
N PHE A 14 -4.52 36.56 -21.56
CA PHE A 14 -5.03 37.96 -21.71
C PHE A 14 -4.66 38.91 -20.53
N ILE A 15 -3.69 39.78 -20.82
CA ILE A 15 -3.54 41.25 -20.65
C ILE A 15 -3.73 41.97 -19.29
N ALA A 16 -2.77 42.89 -19.10
CA ALA A 16 -2.58 43.91 -18.06
C ALA A 16 -3.59 45.08 -18.03
N MET A 17 -3.79 45.67 -16.84
CA MET A 17 -3.66 47.12 -16.53
C MET A 17 -3.89 47.35 -15.02
N GLY A 18 -3.01 48.12 -14.35
CA GLY A 18 -3.12 48.48 -12.93
C GLY A 18 -1.76 48.68 -12.23
N SER A 19 -1.18 49.87 -12.38
CA SER A 19 0.17 50.25 -11.94
C SER A 19 0.25 50.62 -10.46
N SER A 20 0.44 49.59 -9.63
CA SER A 20 1.25 49.58 -8.39
C SER A 20 1.48 48.14 -7.87
N SER A 21 1.24 47.14 -8.74
CA SER A 21 1.31 45.70 -8.40
C SER A 21 2.13 44.85 -9.37
N GLN A 22 2.76 45.43 -10.41
CA GLN A 22 3.40 44.65 -11.47
C GLN A 22 4.72 43.99 -11.05
N ALA A 23 5.57 44.66 -10.25
CA ALA A 23 6.84 44.06 -9.81
C ALA A 23 6.62 42.90 -8.82
N SER A 24 5.69 43.05 -7.88
CA SER A 24 5.33 41.99 -6.93
C SER A 24 4.59 40.83 -7.59
N ARG A 25 3.72 41.10 -8.57
CA ARG A 25 3.06 40.06 -9.37
C ARG A 25 4.03 39.32 -10.30
N HIS A 26 5.01 40.02 -10.88
CA HIS A 26 6.02 39.40 -11.73
C HIS A 26 6.97 38.51 -10.92
N ASP A 27 7.39 38.96 -9.73
CA ASP A 27 8.22 38.18 -8.81
C ASP A 27 7.46 36.95 -8.25
N SER A 28 6.19 37.11 -7.85
CA SER A 28 5.36 35.97 -7.40
C SER A 28 5.11 34.96 -8.52
N HIS A 29 4.89 35.43 -9.75
CA HIS A 29 4.70 34.56 -10.90
C HIS A 29 5.97 33.78 -11.24
N SER A 30 7.14 34.44 -11.24
CA SER A 30 8.44 33.78 -11.44
C SER A 30 8.69 32.68 -10.40
N LYS A 31 8.48 32.99 -9.11
CA LYS A 31 8.66 32.03 -8.01
C LYS A 31 7.71 30.83 -8.12
N SER A 32 6.50 31.03 -8.63
CA SER A 32 5.55 29.94 -8.88
C SER A 32 5.98 29.02 -10.02
N LEU A 33 6.58 29.56 -11.09
CA LEU A 33 7.15 28.77 -12.19
C LEU A 33 8.37 27.97 -11.71
N ASP A 34 9.23 28.56 -10.89
CA ASP A 34 10.37 27.87 -10.29
C ASP A 34 9.89 26.72 -9.39
N SER A 35 8.85 26.96 -8.57
CA SER A 35 8.27 25.93 -7.70
C SER A 35 7.60 24.80 -8.49
N LEU A 36 6.96 25.10 -9.63
CA LEU A 36 6.42 24.07 -10.52
C LEU A 36 7.53 23.25 -11.17
N SER A 37 8.64 23.89 -11.57
CA SER A 37 9.83 23.20 -12.08
C SER A 37 10.44 22.26 -11.02
N LEU A 38 10.54 22.72 -9.78
CA LEU A 38 11.01 21.91 -8.65
C LEU A 38 10.08 20.72 -8.39
N LEU A 39 8.76 20.93 -8.47
CA LEU A 39 7.76 19.86 -8.32
C LEU A 39 7.95 18.77 -9.38
N LEU A 40 8.10 19.15 -10.66
CA LEU A 40 8.36 18.22 -11.76
C LEU A 40 9.68 17.45 -11.56
N LYS A 41 10.77 18.14 -11.22
CA LYS A 41 12.06 17.49 -10.92
C LYS A 41 11.97 16.53 -9.72
N GLY A 42 11.10 16.83 -8.75
CA GLY A 42 10.82 15.96 -7.62
C GLY A 42 10.19 14.64 -8.06
N PHE A 43 9.22 14.70 -8.98
CA PHE A 43 8.63 13.51 -9.59
C PHE A 43 9.67 12.72 -10.41
N ASP A 44 10.46 13.38 -11.25
CA ASP A 44 11.52 12.73 -12.01
C ASP A 44 12.52 12.00 -11.10
N ALA A 45 12.87 12.61 -9.95
CA ALA A 45 13.75 11.99 -8.97
C ALA A 45 13.08 10.79 -8.28
N ALA A 46 11.78 10.85 -8.00
CA ALA A 46 11.02 9.74 -7.41
C ALA A 46 10.93 8.55 -8.38
N ASP A 47 10.64 8.82 -9.65
CA ASP A 47 10.60 7.81 -10.72
C ASP A 47 11.97 7.17 -10.96
N ALA A 48 13.05 7.92 -10.74
CA ALA A 48 14.42 7.42 -10.75
C ALA A 48 14.84 6.70 -9.44
N HIS A 49 13.90 6.43 -8.52
CA HIS A 49 14.13 5.85 -7.20
C HIS A 49 15.15 6.62 -6.34
N ASN A 50 15.38 7.90 -6.63
CA ASN A 50 16.23 8.77 -5.83
C ASN A 50 15.39 9.49 -4.78
N HIS A 51 14.97 8.73 -3.77
CA HIS A 51 14.02 9.19 -2.76
C HIS A 51 14.53 10.38 -1.94
N ASP A 52 15.82 10.42 -1.59
CA ASP A 52 16.41 11.57 -0.87
C ASP A 52 16.33 12.86 -1.68
N ARG A 53 16.65 12.79 -2.98
CA ARG A 53 16.54 13.94 -3.87
C ARG A 53 15.09 14.37 -4.07
N ALA A 54 14.17 13.41 -4.23
CA ALA A 54 12.74 13.69 -4.34
C ALA A 54 12.24 14.42 -3.08
N ILE A 55 12.58 13.92 -1.88
CA ILE A 55 12.24 14.54 -0.59
C ILE A 55 12.75 15.97 -0.51
N ALA A 56 14.01 16.22 -0.89
CA ALA A 56 14.60 17.55 -0.85
C ALA A 56 13.88 18.53 -1.80
N LEU A 57 13.57 18.09 -3.02
CA LEU A 57 12.89 18.92 -4.02
C LEU A 57 11.45 19.26 -3.60
N PHE A 58 10.67 18.27 -3.13
CA PHE A 58 9.32 18.54 -2.64
C PHE A 58 9.33 19.42 -1.39
N SER A 59 10.35 19.31 -0.53
CA SER A 59 10.49 20.20 0.64
C SER A 59 10.68 21.66 0.22
N GLN A 60 11.51 21.92 -0.78
CA GLN A 60 11.69 23.27 -1.33
C GLN A 60 10.37 23.83 -1.89
N VAL A 61 9.57 23.00 -2.59
CA VAL A 61 8.25 23.41 -3.10
C VAL A 61 7.31 23.81 -1.96
N ILE A 62 7.25 23.00 -0.90
CA ILE A 62 6.38 23.22 0.26
C ILE A 62 6.82 24.47 1.03
N GLU A 63 8.12 24.65 1.26
CA GLU A 63 8.70 25.80 1.96
C GLU A 63 8.50 27.11 1.18
N ALA A 64 8.62 27.07 -0.16
CA ALA A 64 8.37 28.24 -0.99
C ALA A 64 6.91 28.72 -0.87
N GLY A 65 5.96 27.79 -0.69
CA GLY A 65 4.55 28.11 -0.42
C GLY A 65 3.86 28.90 -1.54
N THR A 66 4.43 28.92 -2.75
CA THR A 66 3.96 29.78 -3.86
C THR A 66 2.96 29.08 -4.78
N LEU A 67 2.85 27.75 -4.70
CA LEU A 67 1.92 26.99 -5.52
C LEU A 67 0.50 27.02 -4.95
N SER A 68 -0.49 26.79 -5.81
CA SER A 68 -1.90 26.69 -5.38
C SER A 68 -2.13 25.48 -4.46
N THR A 69 -3.20 25.54 -3.66
CA THR A 69 -3.58 24.49 -2.71
C THR A 69 -3.56 23.07 -3.30
N PRO A 70 -4.11 22.80 -4.51
CA PRO A 70 -4.04 21.47 -5.11
C PRO A 70 -2.61 20.99 -5.40
N HIS A 71 -1.72 21.89 -5.84
CA HIS A 71 -0.32 21.55 -6.10
C HIS A 71 0.46 21.35 -4.79
N LEU A 72 0.20 22.14 -3.74
CA LEU A 72 0.80 21.91 -2.42
C LEU A 72 0.32 20.60 -1.80
N SER A 73 -0.97 20.26 -1.94
CA SER A 73 -1.48 18.94 -1.56
C SER A 73 -0.74 17.82 -2.28
N THR A 74 -0.53 17.99 -3.60
CA THR A 74 0.23 17.06 -4.44
C THR A 74 1.68 16.93 -4.00
N ALA A 75 2.36 18.04 -3.66
CA ALA A 75 3.73 18.03 -3.17
C ALA A 75 3.85 17.29 -1.82
N HIS A 76 2.94 17.54 -0.87
CA HIS A 76 2.90 16.81 0.39
C HIS A 76 2.66 15.31 0.17
N ARG A 77 1.71 14.92 -0.69
CA ARG A 77 1.46 13.51 -1.01
C ARG A 77 2.71 12.86 -1.60
N ALA A 78 3.32 13.49 -2.61
CA ALA A 78 4.49 12.94 -3.29
C ALA A 78 5.71 12.84 -2.34
N ARG A 79 5.87 13.80 -1.43
CA ARG A 79 6.89 13.72 -0.38
C ARG A 79 6.59 12.62 0.64
N ALA A 80 5.32 12.40 0.98
CA ALA A 80 4.91 11.28 1.81
C ALA A 80 5.26 9.94 1.15
N ASP A 81 4.98 9.79 -0.14
CA ASP A 81 5.33 8.59 -0.92
C ASP A 81 6.86 8.37 -0.85
N ALA A 82 7.66 9.40 -1.09
CA ALA A 82 9.12 9.31 -1.04
C ALA A 82 9.65 9.01 0.37
N TYR A 83 9.08 9.61 1.43
CA TYR A 83 9.44 9.27 2.81
C TYR A 83 9.13 7.81 3.14
N PHE A 84 8.00 7.29 2.66
CA PHE A 84 7.65 5.88 2.85
C PHE A 84 8.68 4.96 2.20
N GLN A 85 9.03 5.22 0.94
CA GLN A 85 10.05 4.44 0.22
C GLN A 85 11.44 4.54 0.88
N ASN A 86 11.72 5.64 1.58
CA ASN A 86 12.94 5.83 2.37
C ASN A 86 12.83 5.31 3.82
N GLY A 87 11.82 4.52 4.16
CA GLY A 87 11.61 3.92 5.48
C GLY A 87 11.15 4.89 6.58
N GLN A 88 10.90 6.16 6.27
CA GLN A 88 10.52 7.21 7.21
C GLN A 88 8.99 7.25 7.44
N ILE A 89 8.43 6.14 7.93
CA ILE A 89 6.97 5.90 8.03
C ILE A 89 6.24 7.00 8.82
N LYS A 90 6.77 7.42 9.99
CA LYS A 90 6.12 8.45 10.82
C LYS A 90 6.04 9.80 10.11
N THR A 91 7.09 10.18 9.41
CA THR A 91 7.15 11.43 8.63
C THR A 91 6.20 11.38 7.45
N SER A 92 6.15 10.23 6.75
CA SER A 92 5.20 9.98 5.66
C SER A 92 3.74 10.16 6.10
N VAL A 93 3.34 9.57 7.24
CA VAL A 93 1.98 9.73 7.80
C VAL A 93 1.63 11.21 8.06
N ALA A 94 2.58 12.02 8.52
CA ALA A 94 2.38 13.43 8.77
C ALA A 94 2.15 14.22 7.47
N ASP A 95 2.91 13.92 6.41
CA ASP A 95 2.73 14.56 5.11
C ASP A 95 1.43 14.15 4.42
N TYR A 96 1.01 12.87 4.49
CA TYR A 96 -0.33 12.51 4.02
C TYR A 96 -1.43 13.26 4.77
N ALA A 97 -1.26 13.49 6.08
CA ALA A 97 -2.21 14.30 6.83
C ALA A 97 -2.27 15.76 6.36
N ARG A 98 -1.13 16.35 5.98
CA ARG A 98 -1.10 17.67 5.35
C ARG A 98 -1.73 17.66 3.96
N ALA A 99 -1.45 16.65 3.14
CA ALA A 99 -2.05 16.50 1.82
C ALA A 99 -3.58 16.42 1.91
N LEU A 100 -4.12 15.62 2.85
CA LEU A 100 -5.55 15.46 3.08
C LEU A 100 -6.22 16.69 3.69
N HIS A 101 -5.51 17.45 4.51
CA HIS A 101 -6.02 18.74 4.99
C HIS A 101 -6.21 19.75 3.84
N LEU A 102 -5.30 19.73 2.85
CA LEU A 102 -5.36 20.61 1.68
C LEU A 102 -6.31 20.09 0.60
N ASN A 103 -6.47 18.77 0.47
CA ASN A 103 -7.39 18.12 -0.45
C ASN A 103 -8.05 16.90 0.24
N PRO A 104 -9.24 17.07 0.84
CA PRO A 104 -9.94 16.00 1.55
C PRO A 104 -10.59 14.97 0.61
N HIS A 105 -10.52 15.13 -0.71
CA HIS A 105 -11.07 14.15 -1.67
C HIS A 105 -9.98 13.25 -2.28
N ASN A 106 -8.78 13.23 -1.69
CA ASN A 106 -7.68 12.41 -2.18
C ASN A 106 -7.76 10.97 -1.64
N ILE A 107 -8.43 10.09 -2.38
CA ILE A 107 -8.63 8.67 -2.04
C ILE A 107 -7.28 7.96 -1.79
N ALA A 108 -6.32 8.11 -2.70
CA ALA A 108 -5.00 7.48 -2.57
C ALA A 108 -4.26 7.90 -1.29
N ALA A 109 -4.37 9.17 -0.87
CA ALA A 109 -3.77 9.65 0.37
C ALA A 109 -4.42 9.03 1.61
N TYR A 110 -5.74 8.80 1.61
CA TYR A 110 -6.41 8.06 2.67
C TYR A 110 -5.95 6.60 2.72
N ILE A 111 -5.95 5.89 1.58
CA ILE A 111 -5.53 4.49 1.50
C ILE A 111 -4.09 4.32 2.00
N ASN A 112 -3.16 5.14 1.48
CA ASN A 112 -1.75 5.02 1.85
C ASN A 112 -1.52 5.39 3.32
N ARG A 113 -2.15 6.46 3.84
CA ARG A 113 -2.04 6.82 5.26
C ARG A 113 -2.64 5.74 6.16
N GLY A 114 -3.77 5.16 5.76
CA GLY A 114 -4.42 4.05 6.45
C GLY A 114 -3.48 2.84 6.54
N ASN A 115 -2.89 2.43 5.40
CA ASN A 115 -1.90 1.36 5.36
C ASN A 115 -0.72 1.62 6.31
N LEU A 116 -0.12 2.82 6.26
CA LEU A 116 0.99 3.18 7.17
C LEU A 116 0.56 3.20 8.64
N ARG A 117 -0.66 3.63 8.96
CA ARG A 117 -1.20 3.57 10.32
C ARG A 117 -1.39 2.13 10.78
N THR A 118 -1.81 1.21 9.91
CA THR A 118 -1.86 -0.23 10.18
C THR A 118 -0.49 -0.77 10.58
N ARG A 119 0.56 -0.38 9.84
CA ARG A 119 1.96 -0.78 10.15
C ARG A 119 2.42 -0.26 11.51
N LEU A 120 1.97 0.94 11.89
CA LEU A 120 2.22 1.52 13.21
C LEU A 120 1.34 0.92 14.32
N GLY A 121 0.50 -0.07 14.03
CA GLY A 121 -0.45 -0.67 14.98
C GLY A 121 -1.61 0.25 15.36
N LYS A 122 -1.84 1.33 14.60
CA LYS A 122 -2.90 2.32 14.85
C LYS A 122 -4.17 1.94 14.10
N TYR A 123 -4.75 0.79 14.43
CA TYR A 123 -5.85 0.19 13.67
C TYR A 123 -7.12 1.06 13.60
N ASP A 124 -7.55 1.68 14.70
CA ASP A 124 -8.75 2.54 14.69
C ASP A 124 -8.62 3.72 13.70
N LEU A 125 -7.45 4.37 13.71
CA LEU A 125 -7.15 5.48 12.81
C LEU A 125 -6.96 5.04 11.36
N ALA A 126 -6.53 3.79 11.14
CA ALA A 126 -6.41 3.21 9.81
C ALA A 126 -7.79 2.84 9.23
N LEU A 127 -8.68 2.29 10.06
CA LEU A 127 -10.07 2.02 9.69
C LEU A 127 -10.79 3.31 9.30
N GLU A 128 -10.64 4.39 10.07
CA GLU A 128 -11.22 5.71 9.72
C GLU A 128 -10.75 6.20 8.35
N ASP A 129 -9.46 6.07 8.04
CA ASP A 129 -8.92 6.47 6.75
C ASP A 129 -9.50 5.64 5.60
N LEU A 130 -9.61 4.32 5.78
CA LEU A 130 -10.12 3.42 4.76
C LEU A 130 -11.63 3.57 4.57
N ASP A 131 -12.38 3.85 5.64
CA ASP A 131 -13.81 4.18 5.56
C ASP A 131 -14.02 5.48 4.76
N ASN A 132 -13.18 6.49 4.98
CA ASN A 132 -13.21 7.71 4.17
C ASN A 132 -12.88 7.44 2.70
N ALA A 133 -11.88 6.60 2.41
CA ALA A 133 -11.55 6.20 1.05
C ALA A 133 -12.72 5.48 0.36
N ILE A 134 -13.34 4.51 1.04
CA ILE A 134 -14.50 3.75 0.52
C ILE A 134 -15.73 4.64 0.32
N ASN A 135 -15.95 5.61 1.21
CA ASN A 135 -17.06 6.57 1.06
C ASN A 135 -16.85 7.51 -0.15
N LEU A 136 -15.60 7.85 -0.46
CA LEU A 136 -15.26 8.67 -1.62
C LEU A 136 -15.30 7.86 -2.92
N ASP A 137 -14.82 6.62 -2.90
CA ASP A 137 -14.92 5.68 -4.02
C ASP A 137 -15.25 4.24 -3.55
N PRO A 138 -16.51 3.79 -3.72
CA PRO A 138 -16.93 2.44 -3.34
C PRO A 138 -16.52 1.35 -4.34
N HIS A 139 -15.73 1.69 -5.36
CA HIS A 139 -15.17 0.76 -6.37
C HIS A 139 -13.66 0.57 -6.24
N ASP A 140 -13.01 1.14 -5.22
CA ASP A 140 -11.60 0.90 -4.94
C ASP A 140 -11.42 -0.44 -4.19
N ALA A 141 -10.96 -1.47 -4.90
CA ALA A 141 -10.75 -2.81 -4.33
C ALA A 141 -9.68 -2.82 -3.22
N LEU A 142 -8.62 -2.01 -3.38
CA LEU A 142 -7.50 -1.93 -2.46
C LEU A 142 -7.92 -1.37 -1.10
N ALA A 143 -8.86 -0.41 -1.08
CA ALA A 143 -9.42 0.10 0.17
C ALA A 143 -10.13 -1.00 0.99
N PHE A 144 -10.93 -1.84 0.33
CA PHE A 144 -11.56 -2.99 0.98
C PHE A 144 -10.52 -4.03 1.43
N GLN A 145 -9.54 -4.37 0.59
CA GLN A 145 -8.49 -5.31 0.96
C GLN A 145 -7.73 -4.84 2.22
N ASN A 146 -7.30 -3.58 2.26
CA ASN A 146 -6.58 -3.03 3.40
C ASN A 146 -7.43 -3.00 4.68
N ARG A 147 -8.74 -2.75 4.58
CA ARG A 147 -9.65 -2.78 5.73
C ARG A 147 -9.88 -4.20 6.22
N GLY A 148 -10.00 -5.13 5.28
CA GLY A 148 -10.06 -6.57 5.54
C GLY A 148 -8.84 -7.07 6.32
N ASN A 149 -7.63 -6.62 5.93
CA ASN A 149 -6.38 -6.95 6.65
C ASN A 149 -6.42 -6.50 8.11
N ILE A 150 -6.89 -5.27 8.39
CA ILE A 150 -7.00 -4.77 9.76
C ILE A 150 -8.01 -5.60 10.57
N HIS A 151 -9.15 -5.93 9.96
CA HIS A 151 -10.15 -6.80 10.60
C HIS A 151 -9.61 -8.20 10.86
N PHE A 152 -8.81 -8.75 9.95
CA PHE A 152 -8.12 -10.02 10.16
C PHE A 152 -7.16 -9.97 11.34
N PHE A 153 -6.30 -8.93 11.43
CA PHE A 153 -5.36 -8.78 12.55
C PHE A 153 -6.06 -8.63 13.91
N SER A 154 -7.27 -8.08 13.90
CA SER A 154 -8.10 -7.88 15.08
C SER A 154 -9.03 -9.06 15.39
N ASP A 155 -8.79 -10.24 14.77
CA ASP A 155 -9.62 -11.46 14.87
C ASP A 155 -11.10 -11.28 14.50
N ASN A 156 -11.43 -10.20 13.78
CA ASN A 156 -12.77 -9.94 13.28
C ASN A 156 -12.96 -10.57 11.89
N PHE A 157 -12.83 -11.89 11.83
CA PHE A 157 -12.84 -12.63 10.57
C PHE A 157 -14.13 -12.44 9.76
N SER A 158 -15.28 -12.25 10.41
CA SER A 158 -16.54 -11.99 9.70
C SER A 158 -16.51 -10.69 8.90
N LYS A 159 -15.96 -9.61 9.48
CA LYS A 159 -15.78 -8.34 8.75
C LYS A 159 -14.70 -8.46 7.68
N ALA A 160 -13.58 -9.14 7.99
CA ALA A 160 -12.51 -9.39 7.03
C ALA A 160 -13.03 -10.12 5.77
N ILE A 161 -13.79 -11.20 5.95
CA ILE A 161 -14.43 -11.95 4.87
C ILE A 161 -15.33 -11.05 4.02
N THR A 162 -16.11 -10.17 4.66
CA THR A 162 -17.01 -9.24 3.96
C THR A 162 -16.22 -8.30 3.05
N ASP A 163 -15.14 -7.74 3.56
CA ASP A 163 -14.28 -6.81 2.82
C ASP A 163 -13.51 -7.51 1.70
N TYR A 164 -12.93 -8.69 1.94
CA TYR A 164 -12.23 -9.42 0.88
C TYR A 164 -13.16 -9.88 -0.24
N ARG A 165 -14.40 -10.30 0.08
CA ARG A 165 -15.41 -10.61 -0.94
C ARG A 165 -15.79 -9.38 -1.74
N ARG A 166 -15.87 -8.21 -1.11
CA ARG A 166 -16.11 -6.95 -1.82
C ARG A 166 -14.96 -6.58 -2.74
N SER A 167 -13.72 -6.73 -2.27
CA SER A 167 -12.50 -6.56 -3.08
C SER A 167 -12.51 -7.49 -4.31
N LEU A 168 -12.72 -8.79 -4.10
CA LEU A 168 -12.76 -9.79 -5.18
C LEU A 168 -13.98 -9.64 -6.12
N GLY A 169 -15.06 -8.99 -5.67
CA GLY A 169 -16.17 -8.62 -6.54
C GLY A 169 -15.81 -7.51 -7.53
N LEU A 170 -14.81 -6.67 -7.19
CA LEU A 170 -14.28 -5.60 -8.03
C LEU A 170 -13.09 -6.09 -8.87
N GLU A 171 -12.20 -6.88 -8.28
CA GLU A 171 -11.01 -7.47 -8.91
C GLU A 171 -10.94 -8.99 -8.68
N PRO A 172 -11.67 -9.80 -9.48
CA PRO A 172 -11.77 -11.25 -9.24
C PRO A 172 -10.47 -12.04 -9.39
N SER A 173 -9.49 -11.49 -10.10
CA SER A 173 -8.19 -12.12 -10.36
C SER A 173 -7.13 -11.83 -9.31
N ASP A 174 -7.40 -10.99 -8.31
CA ASP A 174 -6.42 -10.69 -7.26
C ASP A 174 -6.21 -11.89 -6.32
N LEU A 175 -5.13 -12.63 -6.56
CA LEU A 175 -4.78 -13.81 -5.76
C LEU A 175 -4.44 -13.45 -4.32
N PHE A 176 -3.93 -12.26 -4.01
CA PHE A 176 -3.68 -11.88 -2.62
C PHE A 176 -5.00 -11.74 -1.86
N SER A 177 -6.00 -11.03 -2.41
CA SER A 177 -7.33 -10.98 -1.80
C SER A 177 -7.96 -12.37 -1.67
N ALA A 178 -7.76 -13.27 -2.63
CA ALA A 178 -8.27 -14.65 -2.56
C ALA A 178 -7.59 -15.46 -1.45
N ILE A 179 -6.27 -15.32 -1.29
CA ILE A 179 -5.51 -15.95 -0.21
C ILE A 179 -5.96 -15.43 1.16
N TRP A 180 -6.09 -14.12 1.32
CA TRP A 180 -6.53 -13.51 2.58
C TRP A 180 -7.99 -13.83 2.92
N LEU A 181 -8.88 -13.90 1.91
CA LEU A 181 -10.24 -14.42 2.10
C LEU A 181 -10.21 -15.86 2.62
N TYR A 182 -9.43 -16.73 1.96
CA TYR A 182 -9.29 -18.13 2.37
C TYR A 182 -8.81 -18.26 3.82
N LEU A 183 -7.79 -17.48 4.21
CA LEU A 183 -7.32 -17.44 5.59
C LEU A 183 -8.41 -16.99 6.56
N ALA A 184 -9.12 -15.90 6.25
CA ALA A 184 -10.19 -15.41 7.11
C ALA A 184 -11.34 -16.43 7.26
N GLU A 185 -11.72 -17.11 6.17
CA GLU A 185 -12.73 -18.17 6.19
C GLU A 185 -12.28 -19.35 7.07
N ARG A 186 -11.06 -19.84 6.87
CA ARG A 186 -10.50 -20.95 7.66
C ARG A 186 -10.41 -20.61 9.15
N ARG A 187 -9.98 -19.39 9.48
CA ARG A 187 -9.95 -18.88 10.87
C ARG A 187 -11.34 -18.71 11.49
N ALA A 188 -12.35 -18.46 10.67
CA ALA A 188 -13.76 -18.46 11.07
C ALA A 188 -14.41 -19.86 11.12
N GLY A 189 -13.67 -20.93 10.82
CA GLY A 189 -14.21 -22.30 10.78
C GLY A 189 -15.02 -22.63 9.52
N ILE A 190 -14.86 -21.84 8.45
CA ILE A 190 -15.49 -22.03 7.14
C ILE A 190 -14.49 -22.71 6.20
N ASP A 191 -14.96 -23.63 5.37
CA ASP A 191 -14.14 -24.18 4.28
C ASP A 191 -14.07 -23.18 3.11
N GLY A 192 -12.92 -22.51 2.97
CA GLY A 192 -12.65 -21.58 1.87
C GLY A 192 -12.00 -22.21 0.63
N ARG A 193 -11.70 -23.52 0.64
CA ARG A 193 -10.87 -24.15 -0.40
C ARG A 193 -11.50 -24.05 -1.79
N ALA A 194 -12.82 -24.26 -1.89
CA ALA A 194 -13.54 -24.18 -3.16
C ALA A 194 -13.50 -22.75 -3.75
N GLY A 195 -13.62 -21.73 -2.90
CA GLY A 195 -13.51 -20.33 -3.30
C GLY A 195 -12.10 -19.99 -3.81
N LEU A 196 -11.07 -20.40 -3.06
CA LEU A 196 -9.68 -20.21 -3.47
C LEU A 196 -9.38 -20.87 -4.81
N LEU A 197 -9.85 -22.12 -5.01
CA LEU A 197 -9.71 -22.83 -6.27
C LEU A 197 -10.38 -22.05 -7.41
N ALA A 198 -11.61 -21.55 -7.23
CA ALA A 198 -12.32 -20.79 -8.25
C ALA A 198 -11.56 -19.53 -8.69
N HIS A 199 -11.02 -18.75 -7.74
CA HIS A 199 -10.23 -17.54 -8.06
C HIS A 199 -8.88 -17.85 -8.75
N SER A 200 -8.35 -19.06 -8.57
CA SER A 200 -7.10 -19.52 -9.19
C SER A 200 -7.25 -20.05 -10.62
N GLN A 201 -8.49 -20.32 -11.07
CA GLN A 201 -8.71 -20.92 -12.39
C GLN A 201 -8.24 -20.00 -13.52
N GLY A 202 -7.45 -20.57 -14.45
CA GLY A 202 -6.88 -19.83 -15.59
C GLY A 202 -5.69 -18.93 -15.23
N GLN A 203 -5.26 -18.92 -13.96
CA GLN A 203 -4.08 -18.18 -13.52
C GLN A 203 -2.82 -19.05 -13.53
N ASN A 204 -1.65 -18.43 -13.67
CA ASN A 204 -0.37 -19.13 -13.66
C ASN A 204 0.13 -19.32 -12.21
N MET A 205 0.05 -20.55 -11.70
CA MET A 205 0.49 -20.89 -10.33
C MET A 205 2.01 -20.92 -10.12
N GLU A 206 2.80 -20.76 -11.18
CA GLU A 206 4.26 -20.64 -11.07
C GLU A 206 4.72 -19.21 -10.73
N ILE A 207 3.88 -18.21 -11.03
CA ILE A 207 4.15 -16.80 -10.76
C ILE A 207 3.61 -16.45 -9.38
N TRP A 208 4.37 -15.69 -8.60
CA TRP A 208 3.93 -15.27 -7.27
C TRP A 208 2.66 -14.39 -7.33
N PRO A 209 1.67 -14.57 -6.43
CA PRO A 209 1.62 -15.47 -5.26
C PRO A 209 1.04 -16.88 -5.53
N GLY A 210 0.96 -17.33 -6.78
CA GLY A 210 0.43 -18.65 -7.16
C GLY A 210 0.98 -19.87 -6.40
N PRO A 211 2.28 -19.93 -6.04
CA PRO A 211 2.79 -21.01 -5.20
C PRO A 211 2.16 -21.06 -3.80
N VAL A 212 1.73 -19.92 -3.25
CA VAL A 212 1.00 -19.86 -1.97
C VAL A 212 -0.39 -20.51 -2.11
N VAL A 213 -1.08 -20.22 -3.22
CA VAL A 213 -2.34 -20.90 -3.55
C VAL A 213 -2.11 -22.41 -3.65
N SER A 214 -1.04 -22.82 -4.31
CA SER A 214 -0.66 -24.23 -4.45
C SER A 214 -0.41 -24.91 -3.10
N LEU A 215 0.17 -24.20 -2.12
CA LEU A 215 0.31 -24.70 -0.75
C LEU A 215 -1.06 -24.94 -0.11
N TYR A 216 -1.98 -23.96 -0.19
CA TYR A 216 -3.31 -24.08 0.42
C TYR A 216 -4.26 -25.04 -0.30
N LEU A 217 -3.95 -25.41 -1.54
CA LEU A 217 -4.60 -26.48 -2.28
C LEU A 217 -3.90 -27.83 -2.14
N ASP A 218 -2.92 -27.96 -1.23
CA ASP A 218 -2.14 -29.18 -0.97
C ASP A 218 -1.37 -29.74 -2.19
N LEU A 219 -1.05 -28.87 -3.16
CA LEU A 219 -0.29 -29.25 -4.37
C LEU A 219 1.22 -29.20 -4.15
N ILE A 220 1.68 -28.40 -3.19
CA ILE A 220 3.07 -28.32 -2.75
C ILE A 220 3.15 -28.27 -1.23
N SER A 221 4.29 -28.69 -0.68
CA SER A 221 4.61 -28.56 0.75
C SER A 221 5.14 -27.17 1.10
N ALA A 222 5.11 -26.80 2.39
CA ALA A 222 5.74 -25.59 2.90
C ALA A 222 7.24 -25.51 2.58
N THR A 223 7.95 -26.64 2.62
CA THR A 223 9.37 -26.72 2.22
C THR A 223 9.56 -26.38 0.75
N GLN A 224 8.69 -26.87 -0.13
CA GLN A 224 8.73 -26.52 -1.56
C GLN A 224 8.38 -25.06 -1.79
N LEU A 225 7.41 -24.49 -1.07
CA LEU A 225 7.08 -23.06 -1.15
C LEU A 225 8.30 -22.19 -0.81
N VAL A 226 8.95 -22.47 0.32
CA VAL A 226 10.17 -21.75 0.74
C VAL A 226 11.29 -21.94 -0.29
N HIS A 227 11.45 -23.15 -0.87
CA HIS A 227 12.42 -23.37 -1.93
C HIS A 227 12.13 -22.51 -3.17
N VAL A 228 10.86 -22.41 -3.60
CA VAL A 228 10.44 -21.55 -4.71
C VAL A 228 10.77 -20.08 -4.41
N ALA A 229 10.47 -19.59 -3.22
CA ALA A 229 10.79 -18.22 -2.81
C ALA A 229 12.30 -17.94 -2.85
N ASN A 230 13.14 -18.89 -2.42
CA ASN A 230 14.60 -18.74 -2.42
C ASN A 230 15.23 -18.62 -3.82
N ARG A 231 14.51 -18.97 -4.89
CA ARG A 231 14.98 -18.78 -6.28
C ARG A 231 14.92 -17.32 -6.74
N HIS A 232 14.21 -16.45 -6.03
CA HIS A 232 14.17 -15.03 -6.34
C HIS A 232 15.52 -14.36 -6.08
N THR A 233 15.80 -13.30 -6.83
CA THR A 233 17.05 -12.55 -6.78
C THR A 233 16.76 -11.06 -6.73
N GLY A 234 17.74 -10.25 -6.33
CA GLY A 234 17.54 -8.80 -6.21
C GLY A 234 16.82 -8.40 -4.92
N HIS A 235 16.22 -7.22 -4.93
CA HIS A 235 15.66 -6.55 -3.76
C HIS A 235 14.40 -7.23 -3.19
N GLU A 236 13.63 -7.93 -4.03
CA GLU A 236 12.38 -8.62 -3.65
C GLU A 236 12.63 -9.99 -3.00
N LYS A 237 13.87 -10.48 -2.99
CA LYS A 237 14.19 -11.84 -2.50
C LYS A 237 13.76 -12.05 -1.05
N ASP A 238 14.11 -11.11 -0.18
CA ASP A 238 13.81 -11.21 1.25
C ASP A 238 12.30 -11.05 1.52
N GLU A 239 11.62 -10.27 0.68
CA GLU A 239 10.16 -10.16 0.71
C GLU A 239 9.50 -11.51 0.42
N MET A 240 9.90 -12.14 -0.69
CA MET A 240 9.35 -13.40 -1.13
C MET A 240 9.55 -14.53 -0.11
N ILE A 241 10.75 -14.58 0.49
CA ILE A 241 11.07 -15.55 1.53
C ILE A 241 10.23 -15.29 2.78
N SER A 242 10.07 -14.03 3.17
CA SER A 242 9.26 -13.63 4.32
C SER A 242 7.79 -14.04 4.14
N GLU A 243 7.20 -13.74 3.00
CA GLU A 243 5.83 -14.12 2.68
C GLU A 243 5.67 -15.65 2.65
N ALA A 244 6.58 -16.38 1.99
CA ALA A 244 6.56 -17.84 1.99
C ALA A 244 6.57 -18.44 3.40
N HIS A 245 7.39 -17.88 4.30
CA HIS A 245 7.40 -18.29 5.68
C HIS A 245 6.09 -17.94 6.40
N PHE A 246 5.51 -16.75 6.17
CA PHE A 246 4.26 -16.36 6.81
C PHE A 246 3.12 -17.31 6.42
N TYR A 247 2.93 -17.52 5.12
CA TYR A 247 1.86 -18.38 4.63
C TYR A 247 2.04 -19.85 5.03
N SER A 248 3.29 -20.32 5.12
CA SER A 248 3.61 -21.63 5.72
C SER A 248 3.28 -21.67 7.22
N GLY A 249 3.50 -20.59 7.94
CA GLY A 249 3.14 -20.46 9.36
C GLY A 249 1.64 -20.58 9.57
N GLU A 250 0.84 -19.84 8.79
CA GLU A 250 -0.63 -19.96 8.79
C GLU A 250 -1.07 -21.38 8.41
N PHE A 251 -0.44 -22.01 7.40
CA PHE A 251 -0.71 -23.39 7.02
C PHE A 251 -0.54 -24.35 8.20
N PHE A 252 0.58 -24.26 8.92
CA PHE A 252 0.82 -25.12 10.08
C PHE A 252 -0.11 -24.81 11.25
N LEU A 253 -0.41 -23.54 11.48
CA LEU A 253 -1.32 -23.12 12.55
C LEU A 253 -2.73 -23.66 12.34
N MET A 254 -3.26 -23.57 11.11
CA MET A 254 -4.56 -24.14 10.75
C MET A 254 -4.61 -25.68 10.88
N ASN A 255 -3.45 -26.33 10.79
CA ASN A 255 -3.29 -27.79 10.97
C ASN A 255 -2.91 -28.19 12.40
N ARG A 256 -3.03 -27.27 13.38
CA ARG A 256 -2.71 -27.48 14.81
C ARG A 256 -1.26 -27.87 15.08
N GLN A 257 -0.33 -27.48 14.19
CA GLN A 257 1.11 -27.70 14.34
C GLN A 257 1.79 -26.42 14.84
N THR A 258 1.46 -26.00 16.06
CA THR A 258 1.82 -24.68 16.62
C THR A 258 3.32 -24.42 16.65
N GLU A 259 4.15 -25.40 17.02
CA GLU A 259 5.61 -25.21 17.07
C GLU A 259 6.21 -24.91 15.70
N LEU A 260 5.75 -25.61 14.65
CA LEU A 260 6.16 -25.34 13.28
C LEU A 260 5.67 -23.96 12.83
N ALA A 261 4.42 -23.60 13.16
CA ALA A 261 3.88 -22.28 12.85
C ALA A 261 4.72 -21.15 13.46
N VAL A 262 5.06 -21.26 14.76
CA VAL A 262 5.90 -20.28 15.48
C VAL A 262 7.28 -20.15 14.82
N ASN A 263 7.91 -21.26 14.45
CA ASN A 263 9.20 -21.21 13.77
C ASN A 263 9.10 -20.43 12.45
N HIS A 264 8.05 -20.71 11.66
CA HIS A 264 7.81 -20.00 10.41
C HIS A 264 7.55 -18.50 10.61
N PHE A 265 6.70 -18.09 11.56
CA PHE A 265 6.48 -16.67 11.85
C PHE A 265 7.75 -15.96 12.34
N ARG A 266 8.62 -16.63 13.10
CA ARG A 266 9.94 -16.09 13.45
C ARG A 266 10.82 -15.86 12.22
N GLN A 267 10.81 -16.78 11.26
CA GLN A 267 11.55 -16.59 10.01
C GLN A 267 10.97 -15.44 9.17
N THR A 268 9.65 -15.26 9.16
CA THR A 268 8.99 -14.09 8.53
C THR A 268 9.57 -12.79 9.08
N ILE A 269 9.61 -12.61 10.40
CA ILE A 269 10.09 -11.35 10.98
C ILE A 269 11.62 -11.20 10.96
N ALA A 270 12.36 -12.30 10.85
CA ALA A 270 13.82 -12.27 10.80
C ALA A 270 14.35 -11.80 9.43
N ARG A 271 13.60 -12.07 8.36
CA ARG A 271 13.98 -11.73 6.97
C ARG A 271 13.12 -10.66 6.35
N GLY A 272 11.86 -10.57 6.77
CA GLY A 272 10.88 -9.70 6.16
C GLY A 272 11.15 -8.24 6.43
N PRO A 273 11.05 -7.39 5.40
CA PRO A 273 11.07 -5.97 5.65
C PRO A 273 9.82 -5.55 6.42
N ASN A 274 9.98 -4.51 7.23
CA ASN A 274 8.94 -4.00 8.10
C ASN A 274 7.79 -3.29 7.35
N TRP A 275 7.80 -3.28 6.01
CA TRP A 275 6.70 -2.84 5.17
C TRP A 275 5.94 -3.99 4.50
N LEU A 276 6.12 -5.24 4.92
CA LEU A 276 5.19 -6.30 4.51
C LEU A 276 3.99 -6.38 5.44
N THR A 277 2.84 -6.73 4.87
CA THR A 277 1.61 -7.01 5.63
C THR A 277 1.82 -8.25 6.48
N GLU A 278 2.42 -9.28 5.87
CA GLU A 278 2.80 -10.58 6.42
C GLU A 278 3.77 -10.44 7.59
N PHE A 279 4.71 -9.49 7.52
CA PHE A 279 5.61 -9.18 8.64
C PHE A 279 4.83 -8.77 9.90
N HIS A 280 3.84 -7.89 9.74
CA HIS A 280 3.03 -7.44 10.87
C HIS A 280 2.07 -8.52 11.34
N ALA A 281 1.47 -9.25 10.41
CA ALA A 281 0.61 -10.38 10.70
C ALA A 281 1.36 -11.43 11.54
N ALA A 282 2.58 -11.81 11.15
CA ALA A 282 3.43 -12.72 11.92
C ALA A 282 3.72 -12.20 13.34
N LYS A 283 3.97 -10.89 13.52
CA LYS A 283 4.15 -10.31 14.86
C LYS A 283 2.90 -10.41 15.72
N VAL A 284 1.72 -10.15 15.12
CA VAL A 284 0.44 -10.27 15.81
C VAL A 284 0.21 -11.73 16.24
N GLU A 285 0.46 -12.69 15.36
CA GLU A 285 0.30 -14.12 15.66
C GLU A 285 1.30 -14.61 16.71
N LEU A 286 2.58 -14.21 16.62
CA LEU A 286 3.58 -14.55 17.65
C LEU A 286 3.15 -14.05 19.03
N ASN A 287 2.70 -12.80 19.13
CA ASN A 287 2.22 -12.23 20.39
C ASN A 287 1.03 -13.02 20.95
N LYS A 288 0.05 -13.38 20.11
CA LYS A 288 -1.09 -14.23 20.52
C LYS A 288 -0.66 -15.61 21.03
N LEU A 289 0.42 -16.16 20.45
CA LEU A 289 0.99 -17.44 20.83
C LEU A 289 1.96 -17.35 22.03
N GLY A 290 2.19 -16.15 22.58
CA GLY A 290 3.07 -15.94 23.74
C GLY A 290 4.57 -15.89 23.41
N HIS A 291 4.93 -15.41 22.21
CA HIS A 291 6.30 -15.30 21.71
C HIS A 291 6.63 -13.89 21.23
#